data_AF-A0A455UB67-F1
#
_entry.id   AF-A0A455UB67-F1
#
_cell.length_a   1.000
_cell.length_b   1.000
_cell.length_c   1.000
_cell.angle_alpha   90.00
_cell.angle_beta   90.00
_cell.angle_gamma   90.00
#
_symmetry.space_group_name_H-M   'P 1'
#
loop_
_entity.id
_entity.type
_entity.pdbx_description
1 polymer ?
#
loop_
_entity_poly.entity_id
_entity_poly.type
_entity_poly.pdbx_seq_one_letter_code
_entity_poly.pdbx_strand_id
1 'polypeptide(L)'
;MARAVKAAGYPMVLNVVLHRHNIDQIDELIALCDELGADAVELANCQYYGWAFLNRHALLPTQEQLIHAEAVTERWRDKLAGRAARCRCCLWCPIISKINPSRAWAVGAASSWPWRRTAGTALS
;
A
#
# COMPACT_ATOMS: atom_id res chain seq x y z
N MET A 1 3.30 17.62 9.77
CA MET A 1 4.40 16.63 9.75
C MET A 1 4.85 16.29 8.33
N ALA A 2 4.01 15.69 7.46
CA ALA A 2 4.39 15.30 6.09
C ALA A 2 5.05 16.41 5.26
N ARG A 3 4.44 17.61 5.23
CA ARG A 3 5.01 18.78 4.52
C ARG A 3 6.38 19.21 5.07
N ALA A 4 6.63 19.04 6.36
CA ALA A 4 7.92 19.37 6.98
C ALA A 4 9.02 18.36 6.60
N VAL A 5 8.69 17.07 6.50
CA VAL A 5 9.64 16.02 6.05
C VAL A 5 10.07 16.27 4.62
N LYS A 6 9.13 16.59 3.72
CA LYS A 6 9.45 16.96 2.33
C LYS A 6 10.22 18.27 2.23
N ALA A 7 9.88 19.28 3.03
CA ALA A 7 10.62 20.54 3.07
C ALA A 7 12.07 20.36 3.53
N ALA A 8 12.33 19.38 4.39
CA ALA A 8 13.68 18.99 4.81
C ALA A 8 14.42 18.10 3.79
N GLY A 9 13.83 17.81 2.63
CA GLY A 9 14.46 17.06 1.54
C GLY A 9 14.52 15.54 1.73
N TYR A 10 13.83 15.00 2.74
CA TYR A 10 13.83 13.56 2.99
C TYR A 10 12.83 12.80 2.09
N PRO A 11 13.17 11.56 1.68
CA PRO A 11 12.21 10.69 1.01
C PRO A 11 11.06 10.34 1.96
N MET A 12 9.83 10.41 1.46
CA MET A 12 8.63 10.16 2.25
C MET A 12 7.85 8.97 1.68
N VAL A 13 7.66 7.96 2.53
CA VAL A 13 6.89 6.76 2.25
C VAL A 13 5.70 6.73 3.21
N LEU A 14 4.49 6.64 2.67
CA LEU A 14 3.27 6.53 3.47
C LEU A 14 2.81 5.08 3.49
N ASN A 15 2.70 4.49 4.68
CA ASN A 15 2.09 3.19 4.86
C ASN A 15 0.63 3.40 5.28
N VAL A 16 -0.30 2.85 4.50
CA VAL A 16 -1.74 2.96 4.73
C VAL A 16 -2.26 1.56 5.03
N VAL A 17 -2.79 1.38 6.24
CA VAL A 17 -3.34 0.10 6.69
C VAL A 17 -4.79 -0.03 6.22
N LEU A 18 -5.05 -1.04 5.41
CA LEU A 18 -6.36 -1.36 4.84
C LEU A 18 -7.10 -2.41 5.67
N HIS A 19 -8.39 -2.22 5.81
CA HIS A 19 -9.36 -3.12 6.43
C HIS A 19 -10.73 -2.92 5.77
N ARG A 20 -11.71 -3.74 6.15
CA ARG A 20 -13.05 -3.78 5.53
C ARG A 20 -13.74 -2.43 5.33
N HIS A 21 -13.53 -1.47 6.24
CA HIS A 21 -14.27 -0.21 6.24
C HIS A 21 -13.60 0.92 5.46
N ASN A 22 -12.30 0.80 5.13
CA ASN A 22 -11.57 1.85 4.42
C ASN A 22 -11.09 1.43 3.03
N ILE A 23 -11.13 0.12 2.72
CA ILE A 23 -10.61 -0.41 1.45
C ILE A 23 -11.34 0.16 0.22
N ASP A 24 -12.60 0.55 0.35
CA ASP A 24 -13.36 1.17 -0.73
C ASP A 24 -12.97 2.64 -0.98
N GLN A 25 -12.32 3.30 -0.01
CA GLN A 25 -11.83 4.68 -0.08
C GLN A 25 -10.40 4.76 -0.60
N ILE A 26 -9.86 3.68 -1.14
CA ILE A 26 -8.47 3.58 -1.60
C ILE A 26 -8.12 4.63 -2.67
N ASP A 27 -9.09 5.07 -3.47
CA ASP A 27 -8.92 6.13 -4.47
C ASP A 27 -8.53 7.46 -3.80
N GLU A 28 -9.31 7.87 -2.80
CA GLU A 28 -9.09 9.10 -2.02
C GLU A 28 -7.79 9.01 -1.20
N LEU A 29 -7.48 7.84 -0.65
CA LEU A 29 -6.25 7.61 0.11
C LEU A 29 -5.00 7.76 -0.77
N ILE A 30 -5.02 7.22 -1.99
CA ILE A 30 -3.92 7.38 -2.95
C ILE A 30 -3.81 8.84 -3.41
N ALA A 31 -4.95 9.49 -3.71
CA ALA A 31 -4.98 10.90 -4.09
C ALA A 31 -4.37 11.79 -3.01
N LEU A 32 -4.72 11.57 -1.74
CA LEU A 32 -4.15 12.30 -0.61
C LEU A 32 -2.63 12.09 -0.51
N CYS A 33 -2.14 10.86 -0.71
CA CYS A 33 -0.71 10.57 -0.70
C CYS A 33 0.04 11.31 -1.82
N ASP A 34 -0.57 11.41 -3.00
CA ASP A 34 -0.05 12.17 -4.13
C ASP A 34 0.00 13.68 -3.83
N GLU A 35 -1.08 14.25 -3.26
CA GLU A 35 -1.15 15.66 -2.87
C GLU A 35 -0.14 16.05 -1.79
N LEU A 36 0.16 15.14 -0.87
CA LEU A 36 1.18 15.31 0.15
C LEU A 36 2.61 15.23 -0.42
N GLY A 37 2.76 14.83 -1.68
CA GLY A 37 4.05 14.69 -2.35
C GLY A 37 4.87 13.49 -1.86
N ALA A 38 4.19 12.41 -1.48
CA ALA A 38 4.86 11.17 -1.12
C ALA A 38 5.65 10.61 -2.32
N ASP A 39 6.83 10.03 -2.05
CA ASP A 39 7.60 9.32 -3.06
C ASP A 39 7.08 7.89 -3.24
N ALA A 40 6.30 7.41 -2.27
CA ALA A 40 5.80 6.05 -2.21
C ALA A 40 4.56 5.94 -1.33
N VAL A 41 3.63 5.09 -1.73
CA VAL A 41 2.54 4.64 -0.87
C VAL A 41 2.51 3.11 -0.83
N GLU A 42 2.56 2.56 0.39
CA GLU A 42 2.39 1.14 0.68
C GLU A 42 0.98 0.91 1.24
N LEU A 43 0.13 0.28 0.46
CA LEU A 43 -1.23 -0.08 0.85
C LEU A 43 -1.20 -1.50 1.43
N ALA A 44 -1.15 -1.61 2.76
CA ALA A 44 -0.93 -2.87 3.46
C ALA A 44 -2.20 -3.37 4.16
N ASN A 45 -2.49 -4.66 4.15
CA ASN A 45 -3.61 -5.19 4.94
C ASN A 45 -3.32 -5.11 6.44
N CYS A 46 -4.37 -4.90 7.24
CA CYS A 46 -4.32 -5.01 8.69
C CYS A 46 -3.80 -6.40 9.12
N GLN A 47 -2.90 -6.43 10.09
CA GLN A 47 -2.44 -7.69 10.69
C GLN A 47 -3.47 -8.19 11.70
N TYR A 48 -4.02 -9.38 11.46
CA TYR A 48 -5.07 -9.97 12.30
C TYR A 48 -4.47 -10.80 13.44
N TYR A 49 -3.74 -10.15 14.35
CA TYR A 49 -3.23 -10.75 15.57
C TYR A 49 -3.78 -10.01 16.81
N GLY A 50 -3.76 -10.67 17.97
CA GLY A 50 -4.26 -10.10 19.22
C GLY A 50 -5.75 -9.71 19.15
N TRP A 51 -6.07 -8.47 19.52
CA TRP A 51 -7.46 -7.97 19.53
C TRP A 51 -8.11 -7.95 18.13
N ALA A 52 -7.32 -7.73 17.07
CA ALA A 52 -7.82 -7.76 15.69
C ALA A 52 -8.23 -9.17 15.25
N PHE A 53 -7.67 -10.22 15.86
CA PHE A 53 -8.06 -11.60 15.58
C PHE A 53 -9.49 -11.91 16.08
N LEU A 54 -9.83 -11.41 17.26
CA LEU A 54 -11.18 -11.53 17.82
C LEU A 54 -12.22 -10.81 16.94
N ASN A 55 -11.81 -9.71 16.30
CA ASN A 55 -12.65 -8.87 15.45
C ASN A 55 -12.50 -9.17 13.95
N ARG A 56 -11.85 -10.29 13.58
CA ARG A 56 -11.49 -10.57 12.18
C ARG A 56 -12.68 -10.58 11.23
N HIS A 57 -13.86 -11.03 11.68
CA HIS A 57 -15.06 -11.04 10.84
C HIS A 57 -15.55 -9.64 10.46
N ALA A 58 -15.35 -8.67 11.36
CA ALA A 58 -15.70 -7.27 11.11
C ALA A 58 -14.61 -6.56 10.28
N LEU A 59 -13.34 -6.91 10.49
CA LEU A 59 -12.20 -6.19 9.90
C LEU A 59 -11.71 -6.78 8.57
N LEU A 60 -11.95 -8.06 8.28
CA LEU A 60 -11.53 -8.69 7.03
C LEU A 60 -12.34 -8.14 5.84
N PRO A 61 -11.67 -7.60 4.81
CA PRO A 61 -12.32 -7.22 3.56
C PRO A 61 -12.97 -8.42 2.87
N THR A 62 -14.03 -8.14 2.13
CA THR A 62 -14.66 -9.12 1.24
C THR A 62 -13.81 -9.32 -0.03
N GLN A 63 -14.08 -10.40 -0.76
CA GLN A 63 -13.41 -10.69 -2.03
C GLN A 63 -13.68 -9.59 -3.08
N GLU A 64 -14.91 -9.09 -3.16
CA GLU A 64 -15.30 -8.02 -4.10
C GLU A 64 -14.54 -6.73 -3.81
N GLN A 65 -14.43 -6.34 -2.53
CA GLN A 65 -13.66 -5.17 -2.11
C GLN A 65 -12.18 -5.30 -2.48
N LEU A 66 -11.60 -6.49 -2.37
CA LEU A 66 -10.22 -6.74 -2.76
C LEU A 66 -10.02 -6.59 -4.28
N ILE A 67 -10.92 -7.15 -5.09
CA ILE A 67 -10.88 -7.02 -6.55
C ILE A 67 -11.02 -5.54 -6.95
N HIS A 68 -11.95 -4.82 -6.33
CA HIS A 68 -12.14 -3.39 -6.56
C HIS A 68 -10.89 -2.58 -6.22
N ALA A 69 -10.32 -2.79 -5.02
CA ALA A 69 -9.12 -2.08 -4.58
C ALA A 69 -7.91 -2.34 -5.47
N GLU A 70 -7.78 -3.56 -5.97
CA GLU A 70 -6.77 -3.91 -6.95
C GLU A 70 -6.95 -3.14 -8.27
N ALA A 71 -8.17 -3.12 -8.82
CA ALA A 71 -8.47 -2.38 -10.04
C ALA A 71 -8.21 -0.87 -9.86
N VAL A 72 -8.54 -0.29 -8.71
CA VAL A 72 -8.23 1.11 -8.39
C VAL A 72 -6.72 1.35 -8.36
N THR A 73 -5.97 0.50 -7.65
CA THR A 73 -4.51 0.63 -7.54
C THR A 73 -3.84 0.59 -8.91
N GLU A 74 -4.28 -0.30 -9.81
CA GLU A 74 -3.70 -0.42 -11.14
C GLU A 74 -3.97 0.84 -11.99
N ARG A 75 -5.21 1.37 -11.95
CA ARG A 75 -5.54 2.66 -12.59
C ARG A 75 -4.64 3.80 -12.10
N TRP A 76 -4.33 3.84 -10.81
CA TRP A 76 -3.42 4.84 -10.26
C TRP A 76 -1.98 4.64 -10.69
N ARG A 77 -1.50 3.40 -10.81
CA ARG A 77 -0.16 3.12 -11.32
C ARG A 77 0.00 3.66 -12.74
N ASP A 78 -0.96 3.40 -13.62
CA ASP A 78 -0.95 3.92 -15.00
C ASP A 78 -0.99 5.45 -15.02
N LYS A 79 -1.87 6.05 -14.21
CA LYS A 79 -1.99 7.51 -14.09
C LYS A 79 -0.70 8.16 -13.58
N LEU A 80 -0.02 7.55 -12.62
CA LEU A 80 1.22 8.09 -12.04
C LEU A 80 2.42 7.89 -12.98
N ALA A 81 2.47 6.77 -13.71
CA ALA A 81 3.46 6.52 -14.75
C ALA A 81 3.36 7.57 -15.87
N GLY A 82 2.15 7.91 -16.30
CA GLY A 82 1.91 8.93 -17.34
C GLY A 82 2.29 10.36 -16.93
N ARG A 83 2.35 10.67 -15.64
CA ARG A 83 2.70 12.02 -15.13
C ARG A 83 4.18 12.19 -14.78
N ALA A 84 5.03 11.18 -15.01
CA ALA A 84 6.38 11.11 -14.43
C ALA A 84 6.39 11.42 -12.92
N ALA A 85 5.30 11.06 -12.23
CA ALA A 85 5.11 11.39 -10.83
C ALA A 85 6.12 10.62 -9.98
N ARG A 86 6.68 11.29 -8.96
CA ARG A 86 7.62 10.66 -8.02
C ARG A 86 6.95 9.62 -7.12
N CYS A 87 5.63 9.70 -6.94
CA CYS A 87 4.86 8.79 -6.09
C CYS A 87 4.71 7.42 -6.77
N ARG A 88 5.31 6.38 -6.18
CA ARG A 88 5.11 4.98 -6.59
C ARG A 88 4.07 4.30 -5.70
N CYS A 89 3.01 3.75 -6.30
CA CYS A 89 1.96 3.03 -5.59
C CYS A 89 2.21 1.52 -5.56
N CYS A 90 2.32 0.95 -4.36
CA CYS A 90 2.41 -0.49 -4.12
C CYS A 90 1.26 -0.98 -3.25
N LEU A 91 0.41 -1.83 -3.83
CA LEU A 91 -0.55 -2.62 -3.07
C LEU A 91 0.12 -3.87 -2.53
N TRP A 92 0.20 -3.98 -1.21
CA TRP A 92 0.74 -5.11 -0.49
C TRP A 92 -0.36 -5.79 0.34
N CYS A 93 -1.16 -6.63 -0.33
CA CYS A 93 -2.19 -7.41 0.31
C CYS A 93 -1.92 -8.92 0.13
N PRO A 94 -1.34 -9.61 1.13
CA PRO A 94 -1.11 -11.06 1.04
C PRO A 94 -2.40 -11.90 1.04
N ILE A 95 -3.57 -11.31 1.33
CA ILE A 95 -4.86 -11.98 1.14
C ILE A 95 -5.23 -12.03 -0.35
N ILE A 96 -4.85 -11.02 -1.14
CA ILE A 96 -5.10 -10.98 -2.59
C ILE A 96 -4.39 -12.14 -3.31
N SER A 97 -3.16 -12.48 -2.92
CA SER A 97 -2.41 -13.59 -3.52
C SER A 97 -3.00 -14.97 -3.19
N LYS A 98 -3.75 -15.09 -2.09
CA LYS A 98 -4.52 -16.30 -1.77
C LYS A 98 -5.80 -16.44 -2.60
N ILE A 99 -6.36 -15.33 -3.08
CA ILE A 99 -7.58 -15.30 -3.91
C ILE A 99 -7.24 -15.36 -5.41
N ASN A 100 -6.13 -14.73 -5.82
CA ASN A 100 -5.63 -14.74 -7.20
C ASN A 100 -4.12 -15.09 -7.24
N PRO A 101 -3.77 -16.38 -7.37
CA PRO A 101 -2.38 -16.85 -7.34
C PRO A 101 -1.49 -16.26 -8.43
N SER A 102 -2.08 -15.89 -9.58
CA SER A 102 -1.35 -15.25 -10.70
C SER A 102 -0.75 -13.89 -10.33
N ARG A 103 -1.14 -13.31 -9.18
CA ARG A 103 -0.72 -11.99 -8.72
C ARG A 103 0.21 -11.99 -7.51
N ALA A 104 0.84 -13.13 -7.21
CA ALA A 104 1.90 -13.24 -6.21
C ALA A 104 3.11 -12.30 -6.48
N TRP A 105 3.29 -11.82 -7.73
CA TRP A 105 4.34 -10.88 -8.10
C TRP A 105 4.21 -9.48 -7.47
N ALA A 106 3.01 -9.07 -7.01
CA ALA A 106 2.83 -7.83 -6.27
C ALA A 106 3.64 -7.82 -4.95
N VAL A 107 3.90 -9.01 -4.38
CA VAL A 107 4.77 -9.21 -3.22
C VAL A 107 6.25 -9.03 -3.61
N GLY A 108 6.64 -9.46 -4.81
CA GLY A 108 8.00 -9.32 -5.35
C GLY A 108 8.36 -7.89 -5.74
N ALA A 109 7.39 -7.08 -6.15
CA ALA A 109 7.63 -5.65 -6.45
C ALA A 109 8.03 -4.83 -5.21
N ALA A 110 7.77 -5.32 -3.99
CA ALA A 110 8.16 -4.65 -2.74
C ALA A 110 9.64 -4.89 -2.37
N SER A 111 10.26 -5.98 -2.83
CA SER A 111 11.68 -6.29 -2.52
C SER A 111 12.68 -5.51 -3.39
N SER A 112 12.22 -4.89 -4.49
CA SER A 112 13.05 -4.02 -5.34
C SER A 112 13.31 -2.64 -4.74
N TRP A 113 12.66 -2.29 -3.63
CA TRP A 113 12.76 -0.96 -3.02
C TRP A 113 14.09 -0.77 -2.25
N PRO A 114 14.78 0.36 -2.42
CA PRO A 114 16.11 0.57 -1.83
C PRO A 114 16.17 0.42 -0.31
N TRP A 115 15.16 0.91 0.42
CA TRP A 115 15.15 0.88 1.89
C TRP A 115 14.73 -0.45 2.51
N ARG A 116 13.98 -1.31 1.80
CA ARG A 116 13.72 -2.69 2.25
C ARG A 116 14.94 -3.60 2.07
N ARG A 117 15.84 -3.28 1.14
CA ARG A 117 17.16 -3.94 1.03
C ARG A 117 18.09 -3.60 2.19
N THR A 118 18.05 -2.36 2.68
CA THR A 118 18.91 -1.92 3.82
C THR A 118 18.41 -2.40 5.18
N ALA A 119 17.12 -2.69 5.34
CA ALA A 119 16.56 -3.19 6.61
C ALA A 119 16.99 -4.65 6.93
N GLY A 120 17.44 -5.42 5.94
CA GLY A 120 17.91 -6.80 6.13
C GLY A 120 19.32 -6.92 6.71
N THR A 121 20.12 -5.84 6.70
CA THR A 121 21.53 -5.86 7.11
C THR A 121 21.78 -5.31 8.52
N ALA A 122 20.74 -4.88 9.24
CA ALA A 122 20.86 -4.30 10.59
C ALA A 122 20.60 -5.30 11.73
N LEU A 123 20.44 -6.60 11.42
CA LEU A 123 20.26 -7.69 12.39
C LEU A 123 21.23 -8.85 12.08
N SER A 124 22.53 -8.54 12.01
CA SER A 124 23.61 -9.52 11.98
C SER A 124 24.75 -9.04 12.86
#